data_AF-A0A930UHL4-F1
#
_entry.id   AF-A0A930UHL4-F1
#
_cell.length_a   1.000
_cell.length_b   1.000
_cell.length_c   1.000
_cell.angle_alpha   90.00
_cell.angle_beta   90.00
_cell.angle_gamma   90.00
#
_symmetry.space_group_name_H-M   'P 1'
#
loop_
_entity.id
_entity.type
_entity.pdbx_description
1 polymer ?
#
loop_
_entity_poly.entity_id
_entity_poly.type
_entity_poly.pdbx_seq_one_letter_code
_entity_poly.pdbx_strand_id
1 'polypeptide(L)'
;MGLNWGNDDQSNQRAVAPPPPERSQANPVLEQQQTLLDQLPQTDSSRVRVDDKRMINCRADLNQLVPFKYKWAWEKYLAACRNNWSPQEVNMQDDIREWNTPGALTDDERRIVKRSLGFFSTADSLVANNLVLAVYRLITNPECRQYLLRQAFEEAMHTEAYQYCIESLSMDEGEIFNMYHEVSSVAAKAEWAIRYTRAISDPNFATGTVEKDREFLKNLIAYYCVTEGMFFYCGFTQVLSMGRRGRLKGITEQFRYIMRDESMHVDFGVAVINTIVRENPQLWDDEMRRASREMIREGTELEIAYAHDTMPQPILGFSADSMAQYLRYIADRRCEKIGLEPLYSGRVENPFPWMSEMIDLRKEANFFERQVTDYKANAGLSWSEG
;
A
#
# COMPACT_ATOMS: atom_id res chain seq x y z
N MET A 1 19.74 56.18 77.40
CA MET A 1 18.63 56.48 78.33
C MET A 1 17.82 55.22 78.49
N GLY A 2 17.56 54.82 79.74
CA GLY A 2 17.08 53.49 80.11
C GLY A 2 15.69 53.16 79.59
N LEU A 3 15.52 51.88 79.24
CA LEU A 3 14.25 51.22 78.98
C LEU A 3 13.66 50.75 80.31
N ASN A 4 12.39 51.06 80.52
CA ASN A 4 11.62 50.74 81.71
C ASN A 4 10.94 49.36 81.58
N TRP A 5 10.81 48.71 82.72
CA TRP A 5 10.21 47.39 82.95
C TRP A 5 8.68 47.46 83.07
N GLY A 6 8.02 46.35 82.75
CA GLY A 6 6.61 46.06 83.06
C GLY A 6 6.09 44.92 82.19
N ASN A 7 6.36 43.66 82.55
CA ASN A 7 5.40 42.74 83.21
C ASN A 7 4.12 42.49 82.41
N ASP A 8 3.94 41.29 81.84
CA ASP A 8 3.13 40.25 82.50
C ASP A 8 2.98 38.96 81.66
N ASP A 9 3.11 37.87 82.40
CA ASP A 9 2.51 36.54 82.23
C ASP A 9 2.76 35.69 80.97
N GLN A 10 3.74 34.79 81.10
CA GLN A 10 3.85 33.57 80.31
C GLN A 10 2.79 32.55 80.78
N SER A 11 1.68 32.46 80.06
CA SER A 11 0.82 31.27 80.10
C SER A 11 1.05 30.38 78.89
N ASN A 12 1.45 29.15 79.22
CA ASN A 12 1.76 27.99 78.42
C ASN A 12 0.70 27.66 77.34
N GLN A 13 0.98 27.94 76.06
CA GLN A 13 0.28 27.30 74.94
C GLN A 13 1.22 26.28 74.27
N ARG A 14 0.99 24.99 74.55
CA ARG A 14 1.57 23.88 73.79
C ARG A 14 1.12 24.02 72.33
N ALA A 15 2.08 24.20 71.42
CA ALA A 15 1.82 24.13 69.99
C ALA A 15 1.26 22.75 69.64
N VAL A 16 0.02 22.72 69.16
CA VAL A 16 -0.62 21.52 68.61
C VAL A 16 0.03 21.22 67.26
N ALA A 17 0.57 20.01 67.09
CA ALA A 17 1.09 19.56 65.80
C ALA A 17 -0.03 19.60 64.74
N PRO A 18 0.25 20.02 63.48
CA PRO A 18 -0.76 20.04 62.44
C PRO A 18 -1.32 18.62 62.22
N PRO A 19 -2.62 18.47 61.93
CA PRO A 19 -3.20 17.16 61.66
C PRO A 19 -2.51 16.53 60.43
N PRO A 20 -2.44 15.18 60.38
CA PRO A 20 -1.95 14.50 59.18
C PRO A 20 -2.80 14.92 57.98
N PRO A 21 -2.23 14.99 56.77
CA PRO A 21 -2.99 15.41 55.60
C PRO A 21 -4.21 14.50 55.45
N GLU A 22 -5.38 15.11 55.31
CA GLU A 22 -6.62 14.39 55.03
C GLU A 22 -6.39 13.46 53.83
N ARG A 23 -6.80 12.19 53.97
CA ARG A 23 -6.89 11.30 52.81
C ARG A 23 -7.74 12.03 51.77
N SER A 24 -7.12 12.44 50.67
CA SER A 24 -7.81 12.97 49.49
C SER A 24 -9.05 12.12 49.25
N GLN A 25 -10.23 12.72 49.36
CA GLN A 25 -11.47 12.09 48.88
C GLN A 25 -11.20 11.68 47.43
N ALA A 26 -11.37 10.40 47.12
CA ALA A 26 -11.13 9.90 45.78
C ALA A 26 -12.04 10.67 44.81
N ASN A 27 -11.45 11.15 43.71
CA ASN A 27 -12.18 11.94 42.74
C ASN A 27 -13.34 11.08 42.18
N PRO A 28 -14.61 11.49 42.32
CA PRO A 28 -15.77 10.68 41.91
C PRO A 28 -15.72 10.28 40.43
N VAL A 29 -15.08 11.11 39.60
CA VAL A 29 -14.86 10.82 38.18
C VAL A 29 -13.88 9.66 37.98
N LEU A 30 -12.82 9.57 38.80
CA LEU A 30 -11.85 8.47 38.73
C LEU A 30 -12.47 7.15 39.22
N GLU A 31 -13.33 7.19 40.24
CA GLU A 31 -14.06 6.01 40.70
C GLU A 31 -15.05 5.51 39.64
N GLN A 32 -15.75 6.43 38.97
CA GLN A 32 -16.67 6.11 37.88
C GLN A 32 -15.93 5.52 36.66
N GLN A 33 -14.73 6.05 36.33
CA GLN A 33 -13.85 5.51 35.30
C GLN A 33 -13.34 4.10 35.67
N GLN A 34 -12.95 3.87 36.92
CA GLN A 34 -12.52 2.55 37.38
C GLN A 34 -13.68 1.54 37.33
N THR A 35 -14.88 1.97 37.71
CA THR A 35 -16.09 1.15 37.63
C THR A 35 -16.41 0.75 36.19
N LEU A 36 -16.22 1.66 35.22
CA LEU A 36 -16.39 1.37 33.79
C LEU A 36 -15.33 0.39 33.28
N LEU A 37 -14.07 0.54 33.71
CA LEU A 37 -12.98 -0.39 33.38
C LEU A 37 -13.25 -1.80 33.92
N ASP A 38 -13.76 -1.90 35.15
CA ASP A 38 -14.09 -3.18 35.79
C ASP A 38 -15.32 -3.86 35.15
N GLN A 39 -16.17 -3.11 34.44
CA GLN A 39 -17.31 -3.62 33.68
C GLN A 39 -16.97 -4.06 32.25
N LEU A 40 -15.76 -3.75 31.76
CA LEU A 40 -15.34 -4.25 30.46
C LEU A 40 -15.25 -5.78 30.49
N PRO A 41 -15.59 -6.48 29.38
CA PRO A 41 -15.41 -7.92 29.29
C PRO A 41 -13.98 -8.27 29.70
N GLN A 42 -13.81 -9.23 30.62
CA GLN A 42 -12.50 -9.73 31.03
C GLN A 42 -11.86 -10.53 29.88
N THR A 43 -11.45 -9.79 28.85
CA THR A 43 -10.35 -10.16 27.98
C THR A 43 -9.08 -10.09 28.82
N ASP A 44 -8.12 -10.97 28.55
CA ASP A 44 -6.85 -11.03 29.27
C ASP A 44 -6.23 -9.62 29.33
N SER A 45 -6.28 -8.98 30.51
CA SER A 45 -5.83 -7.60 30.72
C SER A 45 -4.31 -7.47 30.79
N SER A 46 -3.59 -8.56 30.49
CA SER A 46 -2.15 -8.57 30.40
C SER A 46 -1.65 -7.74 29.22
N ARG A 47 -0.48 -7.13 29.41
CA ARG A 47 0.20 -6.38 28.34
C ARG A 47 0.61 -7.34 27.23
N VAL A 48 0.37 -6.94 25.98
CA VAL A 48 0.77 -7.72 24.79
C VAL A 48 2.28 -7.93 24.76
N ARG A 49 2.73 -9.18 24.58
CA ARG A 49 4.14 -9.53 24.35
C ARG A 49 4.39 -9.73 22.86
N VAL A 50 5.64 -9.57 22.43
CA VAL A 50 6.04 -9.75 21.02
C VAL A 50 5.65 -11.14 20.51
N ASP A 51 5.85 -12.18 21.32
CA ASP A 51 5.63 -13.58 20.95
C ASP A 51 4.14 -13.95 20.82
N ASP A 52 3.24 -13.11 21.34
CA ASP A 52 1.79 -13.31 21.25
C ASP A 52 1.26 -12.93 19.85
N LYS A 53 1.98 -12.06 19.12
CA LYS A 53 1.54 -11.53 17.83
C LYS A 53 1.76 -12.58 16.72
N ARG A 54 0.81 -12.69 15.79
CA ARG A 54 0.87 -13.55 14.58
C ARG A 54 0.31 -12.80 13.38
N MET A 55 0.69 -13.20 12.16
CA MET A 55 0.20 -12.51 10.95
C MET A 55 -1.30 -12.74 10.73
N ILE A 56 -1.75 -13.99 10.93
CA ILE A 56 -3.14 -14.41 10.90
C ILE A 56 -3.46 -15.17 12.19
N ASN A 57 -4.74 -15.27 12.55
CA ASN A 57 -5.23 -16.08 13.68
C ASN A 57 -4.63 -15.68 15.05
N CYS A 58 -4.18 -14.43 15.19
CA CYS A 58 -3.67 -13.88 16.45
C CYS A 58 -4.80 -13.66 17.46
N ARG A 59 -4.50 -13.90 18.74
CA ARG A 59 -5.42 -13.66 19.87
C ARG A 59 -5.02 -12.46 20.74
N ALA A 60 -3.86 -11.84 20.48
CA ALA A 60 -3.42 -10.64 21.19
C ALA A 60 -4.30 -9.43 20.83
N ASP A 61 -4.33 -8.45 21.72
CA ASP A 61 -5.04 -7.19 21.50
C ASP A 61 -4.47 -6.45 20.27
N LEU A 62 -5.28 -6.38 19.21
CA LEU A 62 -4.91 -5.76 17.93
C LEU A 62 -4.97 -4.23 17.96
N ASN A 63 -5.48 -3.63 19.03
CA ASN A 63 -5.49 -2.17 19.18
C ASN A 63 -4.14 -1.65 19.71
N GLN A 64 -3.31 -2.52 20.29
CA GLN A 64 -1.99 -2.16 20.81
C GLN A 64 -0.91 -2.32 19.74
N LEU A 65 -0.48 -1.19 19.16
CA LEU A 65 0.56 -1.16 18.14
C LEU A 65 1.90 -1.76 18.63
N VAL A 66 2.26 -1.48 19.88
CA VAL A 66 3.51 -1.92 20.50
C VAL A 66 3.30 -3.10 21.45
N PRO A 67 4.31 -3.97 21.63
CA PRO A 67 5.62 -3.97 20.98
C PRO A 67 5.56 -4.47 19.51
N PHE A 68 6.48 -3.99 18.67
CA PHE A 68 6.56 -4.41 17.26
C PHE A 68 7.15 -5.82 17.14
N LYS A 69 6.45 -6.72 16.43
CA LYS A 69 6.99 -8.03 16.01
C LYS A 69 7.56 -7.93 14.59
N TYR A 70 6.78 -7.38 13.66
CA TYR A 70 7.18 -7.24 12.26
C TYR A 70 7.73 -5.85 11.97
N LYS A 71 8.96 -5.57 12.43
CA LYS A 71 9.62 -4.27 12.20
C LYS A 71 9.67 -3.87 10.74
N TRP A 72 9.84 -4.84 9.84
CA TRP A 72 9.82 -4.61 8.39
C TRP A 72 8.51 -4.01 7.89
N ALA A 73 7.36 -4.31 8.51
CA ALA A 73 6.07 -3.73 8.13
C ALA A 73 6.00 -2.25 8.53
N TRP A 74 6.50 -1.94 9.74
CA TRP A 74 6.60 -0.57 10.22
C TRP A 74 7.57 0.28 9.40
N GLU A 75 8.73 -0.26 9.04
CA GLU A 75 9.72 0.42 8.19
C GLU A 75 9.15 0.73 6.80
N LYS A 76 8.41 -0.22 6.21
CA LYS A 76 7.69 -0.02 4.95
C LYS A 76 6.62 1.06 5.07
N TYR A 77 5.87 1.09 6.17
CA TYR A 77 4.87 2.13 6.42
C TYR A 77 5.51 3.52 6.46
N LEU A 78 6.62 3.66 7.20
CA LEU A 78 7.35 4.92 7.24
C LEU A 78 7.94 5.32 5.88
N ALA A 79 8.42 4.36 5.08
CA ALA A 79 8.89 4.61 3.73
C ALA A 79 7.76 5.10 2.81
N ALA A 80 6.58 4.47 2.90
CA ALA A 80 5.40 4.87 2.15
C ALA A 80 4.92 6.28 2.54
N CYS A 81 4.91 6.63 3.83
CA CYS A 81 4.60 8.00 4.26
C CYS A 81 5.57 9.04 3.70
N ARG A 82 6.86 8.72 3.52
CA ARG A 82 7.85 9.63 2.91
C ARG A 82 7.64 9.81 1.40
N ASN A 83 6.91 8.91 0.77
CA ASN A 83 6.61 8.93 -0.66
C ASN A 83 5.36 9.74 -1.02
N ASN A 84 4.74 10.46 -0.08
CA ASN A 84 3.51 11.20 -0.36
C ASN A 84 3.64 12.15 -1.56
N TRP A 85 2.63 12.14 -2.43
CA TRP A 85 2.52 12.96 -3.63
C TRP A 85 1.04 13.26 -3.90
N SER A 86 0.72 14.24 -4.74
CA SER A 86 -0.66 14.50 -5.18
C SER A 86 -0.72 14.58 -6.71
N PRO A 87 -1.71 13.94 -7.35
CA PRO A 87 -1.89 14.04 -8.80
C PRO A 87 -2.08 15.48 -9.29
N GLN A 88 -2.77 16.30 -8.50
CA GLN A 88 -3.06 17.71 -8.80
C GLN A 88 -1.80 18.59 -8.89
N GLU A 89 -0.67 18.13 -8.35
CA GLU A 89 0.62 18.83 -8.44
C GLU A 89 1.33 18.61 -9.78
N VAL A 90 0.87 17.66 -10.59
CA VAL A 90 1.47 17.32 -11.88
C VAL A 90 0.86 18.17 -13.01
N ASN A 91 1.70 18.88 -13.75
CA ASN A 91 1.25 19.75 -14.84
C ASN A 91 0.86 18.94 -16.09
N MET A 92 -0.41 19.04 -16.49
CA MET A 92 -0.98 18.35 -17.65
C MET A 92 -1.04 19.19 -18.95
N GLN A 93 -0.60 20.45 -18.94
CA GLN A 93 -0.82 21.36 -20.09
C GLN A 93 -0.18 20.89 -21.39
N ASP A 94 1.03 20.32 -21.34
CA ASP A 94 1.70 19.80 -22.54
C ASP A 94 1.00 18.52 -23.05
N ASP A 95 0.56 17.65 -22.15
CA ASP A 95 -0.20 16.44 -22.46
C ASP A 95 -1.54 16.80 -23.12
N ILE A 96 -2.24 17.84 -22.62
CA ILE A 96 -3.49 18.35 -23.20
C ILE A 96 -3.24 18.86 -24.62
N ARG A 97 -2.18 19.64 -24.85
CA ARG A 97 -1.84 20.13 -26.19
C ARG A 97 -1.49 18.98 -27.13
N GLU A 98 -0.67 18.04 -26.68
CA GLU A 98 -0.26 16.88 -27.47
C GLU A 98 -1.47 15.98 -27.81
N TRP A 99 -2.35 15.73 -26.85
CA TRP A 99 -3.55 14.93 -27.04
C TRP A 99 -4.56 15.57 -28.00
N ASN A 100 -4.68 16.90 -28.02
CA ASN A 100 -5.64 17.60 -28.88
C ASN A 100 -5.06 18.00 -30.25
N THR A 101 -3.75 17.92 -30.45
CA THR A 101 -3.13 18.25 -31.74
C THR A 101 -3.34 17.12 -32.75
N PRO A 102 -3.99 17.37 -33.91
CA PRO A 102 -4.17 16.34 -34.93
C PRO A 102 -2.84 15.79 -35.44
N GLY A 103 -2.71 14.47 -35.49
CA GLY A 103 -1.50 13.78 -35.93
C GLY A 103 -0.32 13.85 -34.96
N ALA A 104 -0.47 14.49 -33.78
CA ALA A 104 0.58 14.48 -32.78
C ALA A 104 0.85 13.07 -32.25
N LEU A 105 -0.21 12.31 -31.92
CA LEU A 105 -0.17 10.89 -31.53
C LEU A 105 -0.81 10.02 -32.62
N THR A 106 -0.25 8.84 -32.85
CA THR A 106 -0.86 7.79 -33.69
C THR A 106 -2.07 7.16 -32.99
N ASP A 107 -2.95 6.50 -33.76
CA ASP A 107 -4.11 5.80 -33.20
C ASP A 107 -3.70 4.66 -32.25
N ASP A 108 -2.59 3.97 -32.53
CA ASP A 108 -2.05 2.93 -31.65
C ASP A 108 -1.51 3.52 -30.34
N GLU A 109 -0.82 4.67 -30.38
CA GLU A 109 -0.39 5.37 -29.16
C GLU A 109 -1.60 5.83 -28.32
N ARG A 110 -2.64 6.36 -28.97
CA ARG A 110 -3.88 6.75 -28.26
C ARG A 110 -4.58 5.54 -27.66
N ARG A 111 -4.61 4.41 -28.37
CA ARG A 111 -5.18 3.15 -27.87
C ARG A 111 -4.45 2.68 -26.61
N ILE A 112 -3.11 2.70 -26.61
CA ILE A 112 -2.31 2.33 -25.44
C ILE A 112 -2.70 3.17 -24.21
N VAL A 113 -2.79 4.49 -24.37
CA VAL A 113 -3.18 5.40 -23.28
C VAL A 113 -4.59 5.09 -22.78
N LYS A 114 -5.57 5.01 -23.69
CA LYS A 114 -6.97 4.72 -23.33
C LYS A 114 -7.12 3.37 -22.63
N ARG A 115 -6.49 2.31 -23.17
CA ARG A 115 -6.52 0.96 -22.59
C ARG A 115 -5.85 0.89 -21.24
N SER A 116 -4.74 1.61 -21.06
CA SER A 116 -4.05 1.70 -19.77
C SER A 116 -4.94 2.39 -18.74
N LEU A 117 -5.43 3.60 -19.04
CA LEU A 117 -6.30 4.36 -18.13
C LEU A 117 -7.60 3.61 -17.81
N GLY A 118 -8.22 2.94 -18.78
CA GLY A 118 -9.46 2.19 -18.54
C GLY A 118 -9.28 0.91 -17.73
N PHE A 119 -8.11 0.25 -17.85
CA PHE A 119 -7.77 -0.85 -16.95
C PHE A 119 -7.51 -0.35 -15.53
N PHE A 120 -6.61 0.63 -15.39
CA PHE A 120 -6.14 1.09 -14.08
C PHE A 120 -7.21 1.83 -13.25
N SER A 121 -8.07 2.63 -13.90
CA SER A 121 -9.12 3.41 -13.22
C SER A 121 -10.05 2.55 -12.34
N THR A 122 -10.24 1.28 -12.71
CA THR A 122 -11.07 0.33 -11.98
C THR A 122 -10.25 -0.70 -11.21
N ALA A 123 -9.06 -1.06 -11.70
CA ALA A 123 -8.22 -2.04 -11.04
C ALA A 123 -7.72 -1.60 -9.65
N ASP A 124 -7.31 -0.35 -9.46
CA ASP A 124 -6.87 0.14 -8.14
C ASP A 124 -8.04 0.23 -7.16
N SER A 125 -9.25 0.52 -7.65
CA SER A 125 -10.47 0.38 -6.84
C SER A 125 -10.75 -1.07 -6.43
N LEU A 126 -10.46 -2.06 -7.29
CA LEU A 126 -10.57 -3.48 -6.92
C LEU A 126 -9.55 -3.87 -5.86
N VAL A 127 -8.31 -3.36 -5.95
CA VAL A 127 -7.27 -3.57 -4.94
C VAL A 127 -7.69 -2.93 -3.62
N ALA A 128 -8.06 -1.65 -3.61
CA ALA A 128 -8.53 -0.92 -2.42
C ALA A 128 -9.68 -1.64 -1.71
N ASN A 129 -10.70 -2.06 -2.48
CA ASN A 129 -11.84 -2.79 -1.94
C ASN A 129 -11.42 -4.14 -1.33
N ASN A 130 -10.53 -4.88 -1.99
CA ASN A 130 -9.99 -6.13 -1.45
C ASN A 130 -9.23 -5.90 -0.12
N LEU A 131 -8.41 -4.85 -0.07
CA LEU A 131 -7.65 -4.49 1.12
C LEU A 131 -8.56 -4.18 2.31
N VAL A 132 -9.53 -3.27 2.11
CA VAL A 132 -10.38 -2.76 3.20
C VAL A 132 -11.45 -3.77 3.61
N LEU A 133 -12.11 -4.42 2.65
CA LEU A 133 -13.27 -5.27 2.93
C LEU A 133 -12.87 -6.71 3.29
N ALA A 134 -11.66 -7.15 2.94
CA ALA A 134 -11.23 -8.51 3.19
C ALA A 134 -9.88 -8.61 3.92
N VAL A 135 -8.79 -8.13 3.31
CA VAL A 135 -7.41 -8.38 3.82
C VAL A 135 -7.20 -7.78 5.20
N TYR A 136 -7.61 -6.52 5.43
CA TYR A 136 -7.41 -5.82 6.69
C TYR A 136 -8.00 -6.57 7.89
N ARG A 137 -9.20 -7.13 7.70
CA ARG A 137 -9.88 -7.93 8.73
C ARG A 137 -9.10 -9.20 9.06
N LEU A 138 -8.60 -9.90 8.05
CA LEU A 138 -7.98 -11.22 8.19
C LEU A 138 -6.50 -11.15 8.60
N ILE A 139 -5.81 -10.04 8.33
CA ILE A 139 -4.51 -9.75 8.94
C ILE A 139 -4.71 -9.31 10.39
N THR A 140 -4.27 -10.16 11.32
CA THR A 140 -4.44 -9.96 12.76
C THR A 140 -3.15 -9.42 13.39
N ASN A 141 -2.56 -8.39 12.79
CA ASN A 141 -1.36 -7.73 13.30
C ASN A 141 -1.42 -6.21 13.11
N PRO A 142 -1.20 -5.40 14.16
CA PRO A 142 -1.41 -3.96 14.10
C PRO A 142 -0.40 -3.21 13.23
N GLU A 143 0.89 -3.56 13.26
CA GLU A 143 1.89 -2.89 12.41
C GLU A 143 1.70 -3.21 10.92
N CYS A 144 1.22 -4.41 10.57
CA CYS A 144 0.83 -4.73 9.19
C CYS A 144 -0.46 -4.00 8.80
N ARG A 145 -1.45 -3.92 9.69
CA ARG A 145 -2.66 -3.10 9.48
C ARG A 145 -2.32 -1.63 9.24
N GLN A 146 -1.33 -1.08 9.94
CA GLN A 146 -0.87 0.29 9.70
C GLN A 146 -0.38 0.48 8.26
N TYR A 147 0.39 -0.48 7.72
CA TYR A 147 0.79 -0.45 6.32
C TYR A 147 -0.41 -0.57 5.38
N LEU A 148 -1.34 -1.50 5.64
CA LEU A 148 -2.55 -1.68 4.81
C LEU A 148 -3.39 -0.41 4.73
N LEU A 149 -3.50 0.39 5.80
CA LEU A 149 -4.18 1.69 5.76
C LEU A 149 -3.46 2.67 4.84
N ARG A 150 -2.12 2.68 4.87
CA ARG A 150 -1.33 3.53 3.98
C ARG A 150 -1.45 3.08 2.53
N GLN A 151 -1.36 1.77 2.27
CA GLN A 151 -1.55 1.21 0.95
C GLN A 151 -2.94 1.55 0.40
N ALA A 152 -4.01 1.29 1.16
CA ALA A 152 -5.38 1.60 0.73
C ALA A 152 -5.58 3.11 0.44
N PHE A 153 -4.89 3.99 1.15
CA PHE A 153 -4.85 5.41 0.83
C PHE A 153 -4.08 5.70 -0.46
N GLU A 154 -2.97 5.02 -0.72
CA GLU A 154 -2.22 5.10 -1.98
C GLU A 154 -3.09 4.64 -3.17
N GLU A 155 -3.85 3.54 -3.05
CA GLU A 155 -4.79 3.11 -4.11
C GLU A 155 -5.87 4.17 -4.43
N ALA A 156 -6.32 4.91 -3.41
CA ALA A 156 -7.26 6.02 -3.59
C ALA A 156 -6.59 7.20 -4.33
N MET A 157 -5.35 7.54 -3.99
CA MET A 157 -4.57 8.54 -4.73
C MET A 157 -4.30 8.11 -6.17
N HIS A 158 -4.08 6.82 -6.43
CA HIS A 158 -3.89 6.31 -7.79
C HIS A 158 -5.18 6.44 -8.60
N THR A 159 -6.32 6.10 -8.00
CA THR A 159 -7.65 6.30 -8.61
C THR A 159 -7.89 7.79 -8.94
N GLU A 160 -7.54 8.70 -8.03
CA GLU A 160 -7.57 10.15 -8.30
C GLU A 160 -6.65 10.52 -9.47
N ALA A 161 -5.46 9.94 -9.57
CA ALA A 161 -4.51 10.23 -10.65
C ALA A 161 -5.08 9.87 -12.04
N TYR A 162 -5.73 8.72 -12.17
CA TYR A 162 -6.35 8.36 -13.45
C TYR A 162 -7.54 9.26 -13.77
N GLN A 163 -8.38 9.56 -12.79
CA GLN A 163 -9.49 10.50 -13.00
C GLN A 163 -8.97 11.87 -13.46
N TYR A 164 -7.94 12.39 -12.81
CA TYR A 164 -7.30 13.66 -13.18
C TYR A 164 -6.74 13.64 -14.61
N CYS A 165 -6.12 12.53 -15.03
CA CYS A 165 -5.67 12.34 -16.41
C CYS A 165 -6.83 12.34 -17.41
N ILE A 166 -7.89 11.58 -17.13
CA ILE A 166 -9.07 11.41 -17.98
C ILE A 166 -9.78 12.75 -18.17
N GLU A 167 -10.02 13.48 -17.07
CA GLU A 167 -10.63 14.81 -17.08
C GLU A 167 -9.77 15.83 -17.84
N SER A 168 -8.46 15.88 -17.53
CA SER A 168 -7.52 16.79 -18.18
C SER A 168 -7.52 16.62 -19.69
N LEU A 169 -7.49 15.37 -20.18
CA LEU A 169 -7.50 15.06 -21.61
C LEU A 169 -8.89 15.11 -22.26
N SER A 170 -9.93 15.48 -21.49
CA SER A 170 -11.33 15.56 -21.95
C SER A 170 -11.80 14.25 -22.61
N MET A 171 -11.42 13.12 -22.01
CA MET A 171 -11.89 11.80 -22.41
C MET A 171 -13.32 11.55 -21.93
N ASP A 172 -14.02 10.61 -22.56
CA ASP A 172 -15.32 10.13 -22.06
C ASP A 172 -15.11 9.27 -20.81
N GLU A 173 -15.46 9.81 -19.64
CA GLU A 173 -15.34 9.10 -18.36
C GLU A 173 -16.13 7.79 -18.34
N GLY A 174 -17.32 7.76 -18.96
CA GLY A 174 -18.14 6.57 -19.06
C GLY A 174 -17.46 5.48 -19.87
N GLU A 175 -16.91 5.82 -21.05
CA GLU A 175 -16.12 4.90 -21.89
C GLU A 175 -14.94 4.32 -21.10
N ILE A 176 -14.17 5.17 -20.42
CA ILE A 176 -12.94 4.74 -19.76
C ILE A 176 -13.21 3.94 -18.48
N PHE A 177 -14.12 4.37 -17.61
CA PHE A 177 -14.42 3.64 -16.37
C PHE A 177 -15.28 2.38 -16.60
N ASN A 178 -16.07 2.32 -17.67
CA ASN A 178 -16.84 1.11 -18.01
C ASN A 178 -16.03 0.10 -18.86
N MET A 179 -14.78 0.41 -19.19
CA MET A 179 -13.96 -0.41 -20.08
C MET A 179 -13.79 -1.86 -19.60
N TYR A 180 -13.79 -2.10 -18.29
CA TYR A 180 -13.72 -3.46 -17.72
C TYR A 180 -14.99 -4.31 -17.93
N HIS A 181 -16.08 -3.72 -18.43
CA HIS A 181 -17.28 -4.45 -18.90
C HIS A 181 -17.34 -4.56 -20.43
N GLU A 182 -16.69 -3.65 -21.15
CA GLU A 182 -16.83 -3.53 -22.61
C GLU A 182 -15.68 -4.20 -23.38
N VAL A 183 -14.51 -4.32 -22.76
CA VAL A 183 -13.30 -4.82 -23.41
C VAL A 183 -12.93 -6.17 -22.83
N SER A 184 -13.04 -7.23 -23.64
CA SER A 184 -12.87 -8.61 -23.18
C SER A 184 -11.52 -8.87 -22.51
N SER A 185 -10.43 -8.28 -23.02
CA SER A 185 -9.09 -8.43 -22.45
C SER A 185 -8.94 -7.77 -21.06
N VAL A 186 -9.65 -6.67 -20.82
CA VAL A 186 -9.70 -5.97 -19.52
C VAL A 186 -10.62 -6.71 -18.55
N ALA A 187 -11.82 -7.08 -19.02
CA ALA A 187 -12.83 -7.80 -18.25
C ALA A 187 -12.29 -9.14 -17.71
N ALA A 188 -11.59 -9.90 -18.55
CA ALA A 188 -11.04 -11.20 -18.15
C ALA A 188 -10.05 -11.08 -16.99
N LYS A 189 -9.21 -10.03 -16.97
CA LYS A 189 -8.27 -9.74 -15.87
C LYS A 189 -9.02 -9.36 -14.59
N ALA A 190 -10.02 -8.49 -14.69
CA ALA A 190 -10.84 -8.07 -13.54
C ALA A 190 -11.60 -9.25 -12.93
N GLU A 191 -12.27 -10.07 -13.76
CA GLU A 191 -12.99 -11.26 -13.32
C GLU A 191 -12.05 -12.28 -12.65
N TRP A 192 -10.85 -12.47 -13.22
CA TRP A 192 -9.83 -13.34 -12.64
C TRP A 192 -9.45 -12.89 -11.23
N ALA A 193 -9.22 -11.60 -11.00
CA ALA A 193 -8.89 -11.09 -9.66
C ALA A 193 -10.08 -11.22 -8.69
N ILE A 194 -11.28 -10.81 -9.12
CA ILE A 194 -12.51 -10.84 -8.32
C ILE A 194 -12.80 -12.25 -7.79
N ARG A 195 -12.51 -13.30 -8.58
CA ARG A 195 -12.75 -14.70 -8.17
C ARG A 195 -12.07 -15.05 -6.84
N TYR A 196 -10.93 -14.42 -6.54
CA TYR A 196 -10.16 -14.63 -5.31
C TYR A 196 -10.60 -13.75 -4.14
N THR A 197 -11.45 -12.75 -4.38
CA THR A 197 -12.04 -11.92 -3.32
C THR A 197 -13.41 -12.44 -2.90
N ARG A 198 -14.16 -13.07 -3.81
CA ARG A 198 -15.56 -13.50 -3.59
C ARG A 198 -15.77 -14.18 -2.23
N ALA A 199 -15.05 -15.26 -1.95
CA ALA A 199 -15.23 -16.00 -0.71
C ALA A 199 -14.77 -15.22 0.53
N ILE A 200 -13.61 -14.57 0.46
CA ILE A 200 -13.04 -13.86 1.62
C ILE A 200 -13.73 -12.53 1.92
N SER A 201 -14.55 -12.03 1.00
CA SER A 201 -15.37 -10.83 1.20
C SER A 201 -16.64 -11.08 2.02
N ASP A 202 -17.02 -12.34 2.26
CA ASP A 202 -18.12 -12.68 3.16
C ASP A 202 -17.80 -12.17 4.58
N PRO A 203 -18.67 -11.35 5.21
CA PRO A 203 -18.55 -10.91 6.59
C PRO A 203 -18.33 -12.03 7.63
N ASN A 204 -18.74 -13.27 7.31
CA ASN A 204 -18.60 -14.46 8.15
C ASN A 204 -17.37 -15.31 7.82
N PHE A 205 -16.63 -14.98 6.76
CA PHE A 205 -15.35 -15.62 6.49
C PHE A 205 -14.35 -15.27 7.58
N ALA A 206 -13.70 -16.30 8.13
CA ALA A 206 -12.65 -16.18 9.12
C ALA A 206 -11.56 -17.22 8.85
N THR A 207 -10.31 -16.80 8.94
CA THR A 207 -9.15 -17.70 8.99
C THR A 207 -9.21 -18.56 10.28
N GLY A 208 -8.49 -19.69 10.30
CA GLY A 208 -8.41 -20.57 11.46
C GLY A 208 -8.49 -22.07 11.14
N THR A 209 -8.77 -22.43 9.89
CA THR A 209 -8.59 -23.79 9.37
C THR A 209 -7.63 -23.76 8.19
N VAL A 210 -6.98 -24.88 7.88
CA VAL A 210 -6.00 -24.96 6.78
C VAL A 210 -6.62 -24.54 5.45
N GLU A 211 -7.88 -24.92 5.21
CA GLU A 211 -8.60 -24.63 3.96
C GLU A 211 -8.87 -23.13 3.81
N LYS A 212 -9.38 -22.49 4.87
CA LYS A 212 -9.68 -21.05 4.86
C LYS A 212 -8.41 -20.20 4.86
N ASP A 213 -7.38 -20.63 5.57
CA ASP A 213 -6.07 -19.96 5.55
C ASP A 213 -5.42 -20.05 4.16
N ARG A 214 -5.57 -21.17 3.45
CA ARG A 214 -5.15 -21.32 2.04
C ARG A 214 -5.95 -20.43 1.11
N GLU A 215 -7.25 -20.31 1.32
CA GLU A 215 -8.11 -19.42 0.52
C GLU A 215 -7.70 -17.96 0.67
N PHE A 216 -7.41 -17.52 1.89
CA PHE A 216 -6.83 -16.20 2.13
C PHE A 216 -5.43 -16.05 1.48
N LEU A 217 -4.57 -17.07 1.58
CA LEU A 217 -3.26 -17.04 0.94
C LEU A 217 -3.34 -16.95 -0.59
N LYS A 218 -4.31 -17.63 -1.22
CA LYS A 218 -4.59 -17.49 -2.66
C LYS A 218 -4.98 -16.06 -3.00
N ASN A 219 -5.82 -15.40 -2.20
CA ASN A 219 -6.15 -13.99 -2.42
C ASN A 219 -4.91 -13.10 -2.39
N LEU A 220 -4.05 -13.24 -1.38
CA LEU A 220 -2.82 -12.44 -1.28
C LEU A 220 -1.92 -12.64 -2.50
N ILE A 221 -1.79 -13.87 -3.00
CA ILE A 221 -1.01 -14.17 -4.22
C ILE A 221 -1.67 -13.56 -5.44
N ALA A 222 -3.00 -13.66 -5.57
CA ALA A 222 -3.72 -13.08 -6.69
C ALA A 222 -3.54 -11.56 -6.78
N TYR A 223 -3.67 -10.85 -5.67
CA TYR A 223 -3.56 -9.39 -5.65
C TYR A 223 -2.09 -8.93 -5.72
N TYR A 224 -1.25 -9.33 -4.77
CA TYR A 224 0.12 -8.80 -4.69
C TYR A 224 1.07 -9.37 -5.75
N CYS A 225 0.94 -10.66 -6.12
CA CYS A 225 1.88 -11.27 -7.08
C CYS A 225 1.41 -11.11 -8.53
N VAL A 226 0.09 -11.17 -8.78
CA VAL A 226 -0.46 -11.14 -10.14
C VAL A 226 -1.04 -9.78 -10.51
N THR A 227 -2.02 -9.25 -9.77
CA THR A 227 -2.64 -7.95 -10.09
C THR A 227 -1.62 -6.81 -10.02
N GLU A 228 -1.12 -6.50 -8.82
CA GLU A 228 -0.13 -5.44 -8.59
C GLU A 228 1.25 -5.85 -9.14
N GLY A 229 1.59 -7.13 -8.99
CA GLY A 229 2.90 -7.66 -9.33
C GLY A 229 3.14 -7.89 -10.83
N MET A 230 2.10 -8.04 -11.66
CA MET A 230 2.25 -8.37 -13.08
C MET A 230 1.35 -7.51 -13.97
N PHE A 231 0.03 -7.47 -13.71
CA PHE A 231 -0.91 -6.72 -14.55
C PHE A 231 -0.55 -5.24 -14.60
N PHE A 232 -0.20 -4.66 -13.44
CA PHE A 232 0.16 -3.24 -13.37
C PHE A 232 1.50 -2.96 -14.05
N TYR A 233 2.49 -3.85 -13.89
CA TYR A 233 3.79 -3.70 -14.53
C TYR A 233 3.71 -3.68 -16.07
N CYS A 234 2.71 -4.35 -16.66
CA CYS A 234 2.44 -4.25 -18.10
C CYS A 234 1.99 -2.86 -18.52
N GLY A 235 0.94 -2.34 -17.88
CA GLY A 235 0.43 -1.00 -18.15
C GLY A 235 1.46 0.10 -17.88
N PHE A 236 2.28 -0.04 -16.82
CA PHE A 236 3.40 0.87 -16.57
C PHE A 236 4.41 0.85 -17.71
N THR A 237 4.84 -0.33 -18.17
CA THR A 237 5.85 -0.42 -19.22
C THR A 237 5.35 0.21 -20.52
N GLN A 238 4.08 0.01 -20.87
CA GLN A 238 3.43 0.62 -22.03
C GLN A 238 3.47 2.14 -21.98
N VAL A 239 3.00 2.74 -20.89
CA VAL A 239 2.95 4.21 -20.74
C VAL A 239 4.35 4.83 -20.62
N LEU A 240 5.21 4.23 -19.79
CA LEU A 240 6.57 4.73 -19.56
C LEU A 240 7.46 4.60 -20.80
N SER A 241 7.20 3.64 -21.69
CA SER A 241 7.86 3.53 -22.99
C SER A 241 7.59 4.77 -23.87
N MET A 242 6.36 5.30 -23.84
CA MET A 242 6.04 6.58 -24.50
C MET A 242 6.75 7.75 -23.82
N GLY A 243 6.78 7.76 -22.48
CA GLY A 243 7.48 8.76 -21.68
C GLY A 243 8.97 8.88 -21.99
N ARG A 244 9.64 7.76 -22.28
CA ARG A 244 11.04 7.74 -22.72
C ARG A 244 11.28 8.44 -24.06
N ARG A 245 10.24 8.57 -24.88
CA ARG A 245 10.26 9.32 -26.15
C ARG A 245 9.83 10.79 -25.96
N GLY A 246 9.67 11.23 -24.71
CA GLY A 246 9.28 12.60 -24.36
C GLY A 246 7.79 12.89 -24.55
N ARG A 247 6.95 11.85 -24.60
CA ARG A 247 5.51 11.92 -24.88
C ARG A 247 4.71 11.87 -23.60
N LEU A 248 3.60 12.61 -23.54
CA LEU A 248 2.64 12.59 -22.44
C LEU A 248 3.35 12.64 -21.08
N LYS A 249 4.09 13.73 -20.86
CA LYS A 249 5.04 13.86 -19.74
C LYS A 249 4.33 13.88 -18.40
N GLY A 250 3.16 14.52 -18.32
CA GLY A 250 2.33 14.57 -17.12
C GLY A 250 1.78 13.18 -16.75
N ILE A 251 1.21 12.46 -17.71
CA ILE A 251 0.74 11.07 -17.48
C ILE A 251 1.92 10.18 -17.10
N THR A 252 3.03 10.26 -17.84
CA THR A 252 4.24 9.49 -17.54
C THR A 252 4.74 9.78 -16.13
N GLU A 253 4.72 11.03 -15.68
CA GLU A 253 5.15 11.41 -14.34
C GLU A 253 4.28 10.78 -13.25
N GLN A 254 2.95 10.84 -13.38
CA GLN A 254 2.02 10.20 -12.47
C GLN A 254 2.24 8.68 -12.42
N PHE A 255 2.38 8.02 -13.58
CA PHE A 255 2.67 6.59 -13.67
C PHE A 255 4.00 6.21 -13.00
N ARG A 256 5.00 7.11 -12.99
CA ARG A 256 6.23 6.87 -12.23
C ARG A 256 5.99 6.91 -10.72
N TYR A 257 5.16 7.81 -10.22
CA TYR A 257 4.81 7.83 -8.79
C TYR A 257 4.06 6.56 -8.40
N ILE A 258 3.04 6.19 -9.17
CA ILE A 258 2.27 4.96 -8.97
C ILE A 258 3.19 3.73 -8.99
N MET A 259 4.04 3.57 -10.01
CA MET A 259 4.98 2.44 -10.08
C MET A 259 5.93 2.36 -8.86
N ARG A 260 6.34 3.50 -8.29
CA ARG A 260 7.16 3.51 -7.07
C ARG A 260 6.36 2.95 -5.90
N ASP A 261 5.11 3.38 -5.75
CA ASP A 261 4.23 2.94 -4.68
C ASP A 261 3.96 1.42 -4.83
N GLU A 262 3.61 0.96 -6.03
CA GLU A 262 3.40 -0.46 -6.36
C GLU A 262 4.61 -1.35 -6.09
N SER A 263 5.83 -0.84 -6.31
CA SER A 263 7.04 -1.60 -5.96
C SER A 263 7.10 -1.92 -4.47
N MET A 264 6.64 -1.01 -3.60
CA MET A 264 6.56 -1.25 -2.17
C MET A 264 5.38 -2.16 -1.82
N HIS A 265 4.23 -2.00 -2.48
CA HIS A 265 3.05 -2.84 -2.26
C HIS A 265 3.38 -4.32 -2.50
N VAL A 266 3.99 -4.63 -3.65
CA VAL A 266 4.44 -5.98 -3.98
C VAL A 266 5.47 -6.49 -2.98
N ASP A 267 6.46 -5.67 -2.59
CA ASP A 267 7.47 -6.07 -1.60
C ASP A 267 6.86 -6.26 -0.18
N PHE A 268 5.79 -5.54 0.17
CA PHE A 268 5.02 -5.78 1.39
C PHE A 268 4.23 -7.09 1.30
N GLY A 269 3.47 -7.28 0.22
CA GLY A 269 2.66 -8.47 -0.02
C GLY A 269 3.49 -9.76 0.00
N VAL A 270 4.64 -9.76 -0.67
CA VAL A 270 5.59 -10.89 -0.64
C VAL A 270 6.07 -11.16 0.79
N ALA A 271 6.36 -10.12 1.58
CA ALA A 271 6.79 -10.29 2.97
C ALA A 271 5.66 -10.84 3.87
N VAL A 272 4.41 -10.44 3.63
CA VAL A 272 3.22 -11.00 4.28
C VAL A 272 3.05 -12.48 3.91
N ILE A 273 3.02 -12.81 2.61
CA ILE A 273 2.88 -14.18 2.10
C ILE A 273 3.94 -15.10 2.71
N ASN A 274 5.21 -14.72 2.59
CA ASN A 274 6.32 -15.50 3.13
C ASN A 274 6.27 -15.64 4.65
N THR A 275 5.74 -14.64 5.37
CA THR A 275 5.57 -14.71 6.82
C THR A 275 4.42 -15.62 7.21
N ILE A 276 3.28 -15.57 6.51
CA ILE A 276 2.17 -16.50 6.71
C ILE A 276 2.64 -17.94 6.50
N VAL A 277 3.35 -18.21 5.40
CA VAL A 277 3.91 -19.53 5.08
C VAL A 277 4.89 -20.00 6.16
N ARG A 278 5.77 -19.11 6.64
CA ARG A 278 6.75 -19.45 7.69
C ARG A 278 6.11 -19.75 9.03
N GLU A 279 5.07 -19.00 9.42
CA GLU A 279 4.34 -19.22 10.66
C GLU A 279 3.36 -20.40 10.58
N ASN A 280 2.98 -20.81 9.37
CA ASN A 280 1.99 -21.85 9.10
C ASN A 280 2.48 -22.77 7.97
N PRO A 281 3.54 -23.58 8.18
CA PRO A 281 4.17 -24.36 7.13
C PRO A 281 3.23 -25.38 6.47
N GLN A 282 2.20 -25.84 7.18
CA GLN A 282 1.16 -26.73 6.66
C GLN A 282 0.33 -26.13 5.52
N LEU A 283 0.32 -24.80 5.36
CA LEU A 283 -0.38 -24.14 4.26
C LEU A 283 0.35 -24.30 2.93
N TRP A 284 1.66 -24.56 2.95
CA TRP A 284 2.55 -24.50 1.78
C TRP A 284 3.04 -25.89 1.36
N ASP A 285 2.09 -26.80 1.14
CA ASP A 285 2.37 -28.13 0.58
C ASP A 285 2.50 -28.07 -0.95
N ASP A 286 2.76 -29.23 -1.57
CA ASP A 286 2.95 -29.30 -3.02
C ASP A 286 1.68 -28.96 -3.81
N GLU A 287 0.50 -29.17 -3.24
CA GLU A 287 -0.76 -28.76 -3.86
C GLU A 287 -0.88 -27.23 -3.89
N MET A 288 -0.64 -26.56 -2.77
CA MET A 288 -0.68 -25.11 -2.70
C MET A 288 0.40 -24.50 -3.60
N ARG A 289 1.63 -25.03 -3.61
CA ARG A 289 2.70 -24.57 -4.51
C ARG A 289 2.32 -24.70 -5.99
N ARG A 290 1.73 -25.84 -6.39
CA ARG A 290 1.23 -26.04 -7.76
C ARG A 290 0.11 -25.05 -8.09
N ALA A 291 -0.84 -24.85 -7.18
CA ALA A 291 -1.91 -23.88 -7.37
C ALA A 291 -1.35 -22.46 -7.53
N SER A 292 -0.40 -22.04 -6.69
CA SER A 292 0.23 -20.71 -6.79
C SER A 292 1.01 -20.52 -8.10
N ARG A 293 1.73 -21.55 -8.57
CA ARG A 293 2.39 -21.52 -9.90
C ARG A 293 1.36 -21.34 -11.02
N GLU A 294 0.26 -22.08 -10.94
CA GLU A 294 -0.81 -22.02 -11.93
C GLU A 294 -1.47 -20.63 -11.97
N MET A 295 -1.70 -20.00 -10.80
CA MET A 295 -2.22 -18.64 -10.73
C MET A 295 -1.32 -17.63 -11.45
N ILE A 296 -0.01 -17.73 -11.26
CA ILE A 296 0.96 -16.85 -11.92
C ILE A 296 1.00 -17.14 -13.43
N ARG A 297 0.88 -18.41 -13.84
CA ARG A 297 0.80 -18.79 -15.26
C ARG A 297 -0.45 -18.22 -15.93
N GLU A 298 -1.63 -18.44 -15.35
CA GLU A 298 -2.90 -17.90 -15.82
C GLU A 298 -2.84 -16.37 -15.95
N GLY A 299 -2.32 -15.69 -14.92
CA GLY A 299 -2.10 -14.25 -14.95
C GLY A 299 -1.16 -13.83 -16.10
N THR A 300 -0.06 -14.55 -16.31
CA THR A 300 0.86 -14.25 -17.41
C THR A 300 0.16 -14.34 -18.77
N GLU A 301 -0.67 -15.36 -18.97
CA GLU A 301 -1.40 -15.58 -20.23
C GLU A 301 -2.46 -14.51 -20.48
N LEU A 302 -3.23 -14.14 -19.45
CA LEU A 302 -4.19 -13.04 -19.52
C LEU A 302 -3.51 -11.72 -19.87
N GLU A 303 -2.35 -11.45 -19.27
CA GLU A 303 -1.63 -10.20 -19.50
C GLU A 303 -0.98 -10.14 -20.89
N ILE A 304 -0.52 -11.27 -21.41
CA ILE A 304 -0.04 -11.37 -22.81
C ILE A 304 -1.20 -11.09 -23.77
N ALA A 305 -2.38 -11.67 -23.53
CA ALA A 305 -3.56 -11.41 -24.36
C ALA A 305 -3.96 -9.92 -24.34
N TYR A 306 -3.93 -9.29 -23.15
CA TYR A 306 -4.16 -7.85 -23.01
C TYR A 306 -3.10 -7.01 -23.75
N ALA A 307 -1.82 -7.39 -23.69
CA ALA A 307 -0.76 -6.70 -24.42
C ALA A 307 -0.97 -6.74 -25.94
N HIS A 308 -1.41 -7.88 -26.49
CA HIS A 308 -1.74 -8.01 -27.93
C HIS A 308 -2.99 -7.22 -28.32
N ASP A 309 -4.04 -7.18 -27.49
CA ASP A 309 -5.24 -6.36 -27.75
C ASP A 309 -4.94 -4.85 -27.69
N THR A 310 -4.08 -4.45 -26.75
CA THR A 310 -3.68 -3.06 -26.55
C THR A 310 -2.72 -2.59 -27.65
N MET A 311 -1.88 -3.48 -28.18
CA MET A 311 -0.88 -3.20 -29.21
C MET A 311 -0.99 -4.18 -30.39
N PRO A 312 -2.04 -4.08 -31.21
CA PRO A 312 -2.18 -4.93 -32.40
C PRO A 312 -1.07 -4.64 -33.43
N GLN A 313 -0.53 -3.42 -33.41
CA GLN A 313 0.63 -3.00 -34.18
C GLN A 313 1.73 -2.52 -33.23
N PRO A 314 3.01 -2.75 -33.55
CA PRO A 314 4.12 -2.24 -32.75
C PRO A 314 4.21 -0.71 -32.87
N ILE A 315 4.60 -0.06 -31.78
CA ILE A 315 5.03 1.35 -31.78
C ILE A 315 6.55 1.43 -31.74
N LEU A 316 7.11 2.62 -31.93
CA LEU A 316 8.56 2.81 -31.96
C LEU A 316 9.24 2.28 -30.68
N GLY A 317 10.03 1.22 -30.83
CA GLY A 317 10.80 0.61 -29.75
C GLY A 317 9.99 -0.25 -28.77
N PHE A 318 8.73 -0.57 -29.08
CA PHE A 318 7.87 -1.33 -28.16
C PHE A 318 6.81 -2.16 -28.92
N SER A 319 6.65 -3.44 -28.55
CA SER A 319 5.72 -4.38 -29.18
C SER A 319 5.11 -5.35 -28.18
N ALA A 320 3.98 -5.95 -28.54
CA ALA A 320 3.35 -7.01 -27.76
C ALA A 320 4.29 -8.21 -27.54
N ASP A 321 5.11 -8.59 -28.52
CA ASP A 321 6.06 -9.70 -28.39
C ASP A 321 7.15 -9.41 -27.35
N SER A 322 7.74 -8.19 -27.40
CA SER A 322 8.68 -7.75 -26.38
C SER A 322 8.04 -7.66 -24.99
N MET A 323 6.76 -7.28 -24.92
CA MET A 323 6.00 -7.26 -23.68
C MET A 323 5.76 -8.68 -23.14
N ALA A 324 5.44 -9.64 -24.01
CA ALA A 324 5.27 -11.03 -23.64
C ALA A 324 6.57 -11.64 -23.06
N GLN A 325 7.73 -11.32 -23.64
CA GLN A 325 9.02 -11.73 -23.07
C GLN A 325 9.23 -11.11 -21.67
N TYR A 326 8.91 -9.82 -21.49
CA TYR A 326 9.03 -9.18 -20.18
C TYR A 326 8.07 -9.77 -19.14
N LEU A 327 6.84 -10.12 -19.52
CA LEU A 327 5.86 -10.76 -18.63
C LEU A 327 6.36 -12.11 -18.13
N ARG A 328 6.98 -12.92 -19.00
CA ARG A 328 7.62 -14.19 -18.61
C ARG A 328 8.77 -13.96 -17.62
N TYR A 329 9.60 -12.95 -17.87
CA TYR A 329 10.68 -12.56 -16.96
C TYR A 329 10.14 -12.13 -15.58
N ILE A 330 9.08 -11.32 -15.54
CA ILE A 330 8.46 -10.89 -14.28
C ILE A 330 7.80 -12.07 -13.56
N ALA A 331 7.10 -12.94 -14.28
CA ALA A 331 6.44 -14.12 -13.72
C ALA A 331 7.44 -15.03 -12.96
N ASP A 332 8.59 -15.34 -13.57
CA ASP A 332 9.64 -16.14 -12.91
C ASP A 332 10.14 -15.45 -11.63
N ARG A 333 10.36 -14.14 -11.66
CA ARG A 333 10.78 -13.39 -10.46
C ARG A 333 9.72 -13.35 -9.37
N ARG A 334 8.43 -13.33 -9.72
CA ARG A 334 7.33 -13.43 -8.75
C ARG A 334 7.31 -14.81 -8.11
N CYS A 335 7.51 -15.88 -8.87
CA CYS A 335 7.68 -17.23 -8.33
C CYS A 335 8.85 -17.30 -7.35
N GLU A 336 10.03 -16.84 -7.74
CA GLU A 336 11.22 -16.85 -6.89
C GLU A 336 11.02 -16.09 -5.58
N LYS A 337 10.36 -14.92 -5.62
CA LYS A 337 10.06 -14.07 -4.45
C LYS A 337 9.23 -14.77 -3.38
N ILE A 338 8.40 -15.75 -3.75
CA ILE A 338 7.59 -16.56 -2.83
C ILE A 338 8.08 -18.01 -2.70
N GLY A 339 9.33 -18.28 -3.09
CA GLY A 339 9.99 -19.57 -2.90
C GLY A 339 9.46 -20.68 -3.81
N LEU A 340 8.94 -20.33 -4.99
CA LEU A 340 8.60 -21.28 -6.06
C LEU A 340 9.73 -21.32 -7.09
N GLU A 341 9.86 -22.45 -7.78
CA GLU A 341 10.72 -22.53 -8.95
C GLU A 341 10.21 -21.58 -10.07
N PRO A 342 11.05 -21.18 -11.02
CA PRO A 342 10.59 -20.48 -12.23
C PRO A 342 9.51 -21.26 -13.00
N LEU A 343 8.67 -20.56 -13.77
CA LEU A 343 7.67 -21.15 -14.66
C LEU A 343 8.26 -21.52 -16.01
N TYR A 344 9.14 -20.67 -16.54
CA TYR A 344 9.69 -20.82 -17.88
C TYR A 344 11.07 -21.47 -17.82
N SER A 345 11.34 -22.38 -18.76
CA SER A 345 12.63 -23.05 -18.85
C SER A 345 13.68 -22.13 -19.47
N GLY A 346 14.88 -22.10 -18.87
CA GLY A 346 15.98 -21.23 -19.27
C GLY A 346 15.90 -19.83 -18.63
N ARG A 347 16.99 -19.05 -18.76
CA ARG A 347 17.00 -17.67 -18.26
C ARG A 347 16.24 -16.78 -19.23
N VAL A 348 15.05 -16.32 -18.85
CA VAL A 348 14.34 -15.29 -19.60
C VAL A 348 15.04 -13.96 -19.36
N GLU A 349 15.49 -13.29 -20.43
CA GLU A 349 16.12 -11.98 -20.33
C GLU A 349 15.07 -10.86 -20.24
N ASN A 350 15.37 -9.81 -19.48
CA ASN A 350 14.55 -8.61 -19.42
C ASN A 350 14.76 -7.77 -20.69
N PRO A 351 13.75 -7.62 -21.59
CA PRO A 351 13.89 -6.80 -22.78
C PRO A 351 13.84 -5.29 -22.48
N PHE A 352 13.48 -4.90 -21.26
CA PHE A 352 13.36 -3.52 -20.81
C PHE A 352 14.27 -3.27 -19.58
N PRO A 353 15.60 -3.25 -19.73
CA PRO A 353 16.53 -3.04 -18.60
C PRO A 353 16.27 -1.70 -17.88
N TRP A 354 15.82 -0.68 -18.61
CA TRP A 354 15.45 0.62 -18.07
C TRP A 354 14.29 0.57 -17.06
N MET A 355 13.42 -0.44 -17.11
CA MET A 355 12.39 -0.64 -16.08
C MET A 355 13.05 -1.02 -14.74
N SER A 356 14.07 -1.87 -14.77
CA SER A 356 14.83 -2.24 -13.56
C SER A 356 15.60 -1.04 -13.01
N GLU A 357 16.24 -0.26 -13.89
CA GLU A 357 16.92 0.98 -13.50
C GLU A 357 15.96 1.98 -12.84
N MET A 358 14.76 2.20 -13.39
CA MET A 358 13.78 3.11 -12.79
C MET A 358 13.30 2.67 -11.42
N ILE A 359 13.19 1.35 -11.18
CA ILE A 359 12.83 0.78 -9.88
C ILE A 359 13.99 0.89 -8.90
N ASP A 360 15.21 0.59 -9.33
CA ASP A 360 16.40 0.53 -8.45
C ASP A 360 17.01 1.91 -8.16
N LEU A 361 17.07 2.84 -9.13
CA LEU A 361 17.52 4.23 -8.91
C LEU A 361 16.70 4.93 -7.82
N ARG A 362 15.44 4.56 -7.64
CA ARG A 362 14.55 5.13 -6.61
C ARG A 362 14.75 4.50 -5.24
N LYS A 363 15.23 3.26 -5.15
CA LYS A 363 15.69 2.69 -3.86
C LYS A 363 16.91 3.46 -3.35
N GLU A 364 17.81 3.87 -4.24
CA GLU A 364 18.97 4.70 -3.89
C GLU A 364 18.62 6.16 -3.63
N ALA A 365 17.71 6.78 -4.40
CA ALA A 365 17.23 8.14 -4.10
C ALA A 365 16.53 8.23 -2.74
N ASN A 366 15.74 7.20 -2.37
CA ASN A 366 15.16 7.06 -1.02
C ASN A 366 16.23 6.90 0.09
N PHE A 367 17.44 6.50 -0.26
CA PHE A 367 18.57 6.37 0.65
C PHE A 367 19.40 7.68 0.74
N PHE A 368 19.35 8.56 -0.27
CA PHE A 368 20.22 9.75 -0.36
C PHE A 368 19.55 11.14 -0.47
N GLU A 369 18.24 11.29 -0.73
CA GLU A 369 17.61 12.61 -0.87
C GLU A 369 16.21 12.60 -0.22
N ARG A 370 15.82 13.43 0.76
CA ARG A 370 16.23 14.79 1.13
C ARG A 370 16.23 14.94 2.65
N GLN A 371 17.38 15.24 3.26
CA GLN A 371 17.34 16.09 4.45
C GLN A 371 16.76 17.44 4.02
N VAL A 372 15.70 17.85 4.68
CA VAL A 372 15.01 19.13 4.61
C VAL A 372 15.98 20.31 4.34
N THR A 373 16.08 20.79 3.10
CA THR A 373 16.84 22.02 2.78
C THR A 373 16.06 23.13 2.09
N ASP A 374 14.80 22.96 1.69
CA ASP A 374 14.06 24.05 1.00
C ASP A 374 12.94 24.74 1.81
N TYR A 375 12.74 24.42 3.09
CA TYR A 375 11.79 25.16 3.94
C TYR A 375 12.42 26.08 5.01
N LYS A 376 13.75 26.17 5.09
CA LYS A 376 14.43 27.08 6.05
C LYS A 376 15.07 28.32 5.44
N ALA A 377 14.96 28.55 4.13
CA ALA A 377 15.52 29.74 3.51
C ALA A 377 14.66 31.02 3.67
N ASN A 378 13.45 30.95 4.25
CA ASN A 378 12.55 32.11 4.40
C ASN A 378 12.04 32.37 5.84
N ALA A 379 12.66 31.78 6.86
CA ALA A 379 12.35 32.08 8.27
C ALA A 379 13.52 32.79 8.97
N GLY A 380 14.05 33.83 8.32
CA GLY A 380 15.12 34.68 8.83
C GLY A 380 14.71 36.15 8.83
N LEU A 381 13.53 36.48 9.37
CA LEU A 381 13.18 37.85 9.72
C LEU A 381 13.48 38.06 11.20
N SER A 382 14.66 38.64 11.47
CA SER A 382 15.01 39.16 12.79
C SER A 382 14.22 40.44 13.05
N TRP A 383 13.33 40.41 14.02
CA TRP A 383 12.76 41.63 14.60
C TRP A 383 13.74 42.17 15.65
N SER A 384 14.27 43.36 15.42
CA SER A 384 15.02 44.14 16.40
C SER A 384 14.12 45.24 16.95
N GLU A 385 13.66 45.13 18.19
CA GLU A 385 13.17 46.26 18.97
C GLU A 385 13.51 46.04 20.45
N GLY A 386 14.10 47.07 21.09
CA GLY A 386 14.39 47.16 22.52
C GLY A 386 15.77 47.67 22.84
#